data_AF-A0A3D1ETZ8-F1
#
_entry.id   AF-A0A3D1ETZ8-F1
#
_cell.length_a   1.000
_cell.length_b   1.000
_cell.length_c   1.000
_cell.angle_alpha   90.00
_cell.angle_beta   90.00
_cell.angle_gamma   90.00
#
_symmetry.space_group_name_H-M   'P 1'
#
loop_
_entity.id
_entity.type
_entity.pdbx_description
1 polymer ?
#
loop_
_entity_poly.entity_id
_entity_poly.type
_entity_poly.pdbx_seq_one_letter_code
_entity_poly.pdbx_strand_id
1 'polypeptide(L)'
;MAEQSNQNNKLNNTQTILGDDDLPDFASQLLEQADRQSGRTLIAIAGIPGSGKTTLMLKLVTLLNTMQLDIAAAVSMDAYHLTNIQLEALGMRHIKGSPPTYDVNSYLHLLRNLKTQLHRPVFYPVYDRAIHNPIWRASQVIQPTVKIIFTEGQFLLLDQSPWDAL
;
A
#
# COMPACT_ATOMS: atom_id res chain seq x y z
N MET A 1 34.19 14.41 -11.18
CA MET A 1 33.33 13.71 -12.16
C MET A 1 32.73 12.50 -11.46
N ALA A 2 31.43 12.27 -11.67
CA ALA A 2 30.55 11.27 -11.03
C ALA A 2 29.90 11.70 -9.69
N GLU A 3 28.90 12.60 -9.76
CA GLU A 3 27.97 12.81 -8.64
C GLU A 3 26.54 13.22 -9.07
N GLN A 4 26.13 12.91 -10.32
CA GLN A 4 24.81 13.34 -10.86
C GLN A 4 23.90 12.21 -11.37
N SER A 5 24.16 10.95 -11.04
CA SER A 5 23.47 9.82 -11.69
C SER A 5 22.50 9.03 -10.81
N ASN A 6 21.82 9.63 -9.82
CA ASN A 6 20.84 8.88 -9.02
C ASN A 6 19.51 9.60 -8.70
N GLN A 7 19.14 10.64 -9.45
CA GLN A 7 17.83 11.32 -9.27
C GLN A 7 16.73 10.87 -10.25
N ASN A 8 17.04 10.02 -11.24
CA ASN A 8 16.15 9.81 -12.40
C ASN A 8 15.21 8.60 -12.35
N ASN A 9 15.01 7.92 -11.22
CA ASN A 9 14.22 6.66 -11.21
C ASN A 9 12.88 6.68 -10.45
N LYS A 10 12.38 7.85 -10.00
CA LYS A 10 11.18 7.93 -9.15
C LYS A 10 9.96 8.69 -9.72
N LEU A 11 9.99 9.13 -10.99
CA LEU A 11 9.00 10.11 -11.48
C LEU A 11 8.24 9.69 -12.74
N ASN A 12 7.73 8.45 -12.79
CA ASN A 12 6.54 8.13 -13.58
C ASN A 12 5.29 8.07 -12.68
N ASN A 13 5.26 8.91 -11.63
CA ASN A 13 4.16 8.99 -10.67
C ASN A 13 3.21 10.10 -11.08
N THR A 14 2.06 9.75 -11.65
CA THR A 14 0.96 10.70 -11.81
C THR A 14 0.40 11.04 -10.42
N GLN A 15 0.53 12.29 -10.00
CA GLN A 15 -0.14 12.79 -8.80
C GLN A 15 -1.51 13.33 -9.21
N THR A 16 -2.57 12.79 -8.62
CA THR A 16 -3.95 13.22 -8.85
C THR A 16 -4.58 13.62 -7.52
N ILE A 17 -5.17 14.81 -7.46
CA ILE A 17 -6.04 15.23 -6.36
C ILE A 17 -7.46 14.84 -6.77
N LEU A 18 -8.16 14.06 -5.95
CA LEU A 18 -9.49 13.53 -6.24
C LEU A 18 -10.51 14.11 -5.25
N GLY A 19 -11.57 14.72 -5.75
CA GLY A 19 -12.81 14.94 -5.01
C GLY A 19 -13.70 13.68 -5.01
N ASP A 20 -14.72 13.64 -4.15
CA ASP A 20 -15.66 12.52 -4.10
C ASP A 20 -16.45 12.37 -5.43
N ASP A 21 -16.74 13.47 -6.11
CA ASP A 21 -17.45 13.49 -7.39
C ASP A 21 -16.60 12.94 -8.56
N ASP A 22 -15.27 12.91 -8.41
CA ASP A 22 -14.34 12.46 -9.45
C ASP A 22 -14.12 10.93 -9.43
N LEU A 23 -14.59 10.23 -8.39
CA LEU A 23 -14.28 8.81 -8.18
C LEU A 23 -14.80 7.87 -9.29
N PRO A 24 -16.02 8.04 -9.85
CA PRO A 24 -16.50 7.19 -10.95
C PRO A 24 -15.65 7.29 -12.22
N ASP A 25 -15.27 8.51 -12.60
CA ASP A 25 -14.44 8.74 -13.78
C ASP A 25 -13.03 8.20 -13.56
N PHE A 26 -12.47 8.44 -12.37
CA PHE A 26 -11.16 7.90 -12.01
C PHE A 26 -11.16 6.37 -11.99
N ALA A 27 -12.18 5.73 -11.41
CA ALA A 27 -12.31 4.27 -11.42
C ALA A 27 -12.38 3.71 -12.85
N SER A 28 -13.12 4.37 -13.74
CA SER A 28 -13.23 3.98 -15.14
C SER A 28 -11.86 4.05 -15.84
N GLN A 29 -11.10 5.13 -15.62
CA GLN A 29 -9.73 5.28 -16.15
C GLN A 29 -8.79 4.18 -15.64
N LEU A 30 -8.90 3.80 -14.37
CA LEU A 30 -8.10 2.72 -13.79
C LEU A 30 -8.41 1.36 -14.42
N LEU A 31 -9.67 1.07 -14.72
CA LEU A 31 -10.06 -0.16 -15.42
C LEU A 31 -9.49 -0.19 -16.84
N GLU A 32 -9.64 0.89 -17.60
CA GLU A 32 -9.06 1.00 -18.94
C GLU A 32 -7.53 0.85 -18.93
N GLN A 33 -6.86 1.37 -17.89
CA GLN A 33 -5.43 1.16 -17.72
C GLN A 33 -5.09 -0.29 -17.37
N ALA A 34 -5.84 -0.92 -16.47
CA ALA A 34 -5.64 -2.30 -16.06
C ALA A 34 -5.89 -3.32 -17.19
N ASP A 35 -6.74 -2.99 -18.17
CA ASP A 35 -6.95 -3.83 -19.35
C ASP A 35 -5.87 -3.68 -20.42
N ARG A 36 -5.21 -2.52 -20.48
CA ARG A 36 -4.08 -2.28 -21.38
C ARG A 36 -2.76 -2.88 -20.88
N GLN A 37 -2.67 -3.25 -19.60
CA GLN A 37 -1.45 -3.77 -18.98
C GLN A 37 -1.57 -5.27 -18.68
N SER A 38 -0.49 -6.02 -18.92
CA SER A 38 -0.44 -7.47 -18.67
C SER A 38 -0.13 -7.83 -17.20
N GLY A 39 -0.31 -6.91 -16.27
CA GLY A 39 0.13 -7.06 -14.87
C GLY A 39 -0.77 -6.30 -13.89
N ARG A 40 -0.24 -6.08 -12.68
CA ARG A 40 -0.94 -5.34 -11.63
C ARG A 40 -0.53 -3.87 -11.59
N THR A 41 -1.53 -3.01 -11.45
CA THR A 41 -1.36 -1.59 -11.14
C THR A 41 -1.36 -1.41 -9.63
N LEU A 42 -0.26 -0.91 -9.07
CA LEU A 42 -0.16 -0.55 -7.65
C LEU A 42 -0.33 0.96 -7.50
N ILE A 43 -1.24 1.38 -6.63
CA ILE A 43 -1.59 2.78 -6.39
C ILE A 43 -1.35 3.07 -4.91
N ALA A 44 -0.49 4.04 -4.62
CA ALA A 44 -0.17 4.45 -3.26
C ALA A 44 -0.97 5.71 -2.88
N ILE A 45 -1.63 5.68 -1.72
CA ILE A 45 -2.35 6.81 -1.13
C ILE A 45 -1.60 7.23 0.14
N ALA A 46 -0.89 8.35 0.05
CA ALA A 46 -0.11 8.90 1.15
C ALA A 46 -0.84 10.06 1.85
N GLY A 47 -0.52 10.30 3.12
CA GLY A 47 -1.12 11.40 3.89
C GLY A 47 -1.16 11.18 5.40
N ILE A 48 -1.44 12.26 6.14
CA ILE A 48 -1.40 12.28 7.61
C ILE A 48 -2.51 11.42 8.26
N PRO A 49 -2.38 11.03 9.54
CA PRO A 49 -3.46 10.37 10.27
C PRO A 49 -4.75 11.20 10.22
N GLY A 50 -5.90 10.54 10.07
CA GLY A 50 -7.20 11.21 9.98
C GLY A 50 -7.52 11.89 8.64
N SER A 51 -6.61 11.89 7.66
CA SER A 51 -6.84 12.55 6.35
C SER A 51 -7.81 11.81 5.41
N GLY A 52 -8.43 10.72 5.86
CA GLY A 52 -9.40 9.96 5.04
C GLY A 52 -8.81 8.97 4.03
N LYS A 53 -7.51 8.67 4.04
CA LYS A 53 -6.86 7.73 3.09
C LYS A 53 -7.56 6.38 3.02
N THR A 54 -7.77 5.75 4.17
CA THR A 54 -8.42 4.44 4.26
C THR A 54 -9.84 4.51 3.73
N THR A 55 -10.57 5.60 4.01
CA THR A 55 -11.92 5.83 3.51
C THR A 55 -11.93 5.94 1.99
N LEU A 56 -11.07 6.79 1.40
CA LEU A 56 -10.93 6.95 -0.05
C LEU A 56 -10.55 5.63 -0.74
N MET A 57 -9.55 4.94 -0.19
CA MET A 57 -9.10 3.63 -0.68
C MET A 57 -10.24 2.62 -0.72
N LEU A 58 -11.00 2.49 0.37
CA LEU A 58 -12.10 1.53 0.46
C LEU A 58 -13.27 1.89 -0.45
N LYS A 59 -13.58 3.20 -0.61
CA LYS A 59 -14.56 3.68 -1.60
C LYS A 59 -14.16 3.26 -3.02
N LEU A 60 -12.91 3.49 -3.41
CA LEU A 60 -12.40 3.13 -4.74
C LEU A 60 -12.41 1.63 -4.99
N VAL A 61 -11.94 0.83 -4.02
CA VAL A 61 -11.98 -0.64 -4.12
C VAL A 61 -13.41 -1.14 -4.27
N THR A 62 -14.34 -0.60 -3.47
CA THR A 62 -15.77 -0.97 -3.54
C THR A 62 -16.34 -0.64 -4.91
N LEU A 63 -16.12 0.59 -5.38
CA LEU A 63 -16.60 1.06 -6.68
C LEU A 63 -16.05 0.22 -7.84
N LEU A 64 -14.74 -0.01 -7.88
CA LEU A 64 -14.11 -0.85 -8.90
C LEU A 64 -14.67 -2.28 -8.89
N ASN A 65 -14.87 -2.86 -7.71
CA ASN A 65 -15.44 -4.20 -7.59
C ASN A 65 -16.93 -4.27 -7.96
N THR A 66 -17.66 -3.15 -7.93
CA THR A 66 -19.03 -3.09 -8.48
C THR A 66 -19.05 -3.02 -10.01
N MET A 67 -18.02 -2.44 -10.62
CA MET A 67 -17.87 -2.36 -12.07
C MET A 67 -17.31 -3.65 -12.66
N GLN A 68 -16.37 -4.29 -11.96
CA GLN A 68 -15.79 -5.58 -12.34
C GLN A 68 -15.43 -6.38 -11.09
N LEU A 69 -16.06 -7.53 -10.91
CA LEU A 69 -15.91 -8.36 -9.71
C LEU A 69 -14.45 -8.76 -9.46
N ASP A 70 -14.00 -8.63 -8.20
CA ASP A 70 -12.68 -9.01 -7.70
C ASP A 70 -11.48 -8.36 -8.42
N ILE A 71 -11.67 -7.22 -9.10
CA ILE A 71 -10.61 -6.53 -9.85
C ILE A 71 -9.66 -5.75 -8.94
N ALA A 72 -10.15 -5.29 -7.78
CA ALA A 72 -9.45 -4.37 -6.90
C ALA A 72 -9.33 -4.87 -5.46
N ALA A 73 -8.20 -4.56 -4.81
CA ALA A 73 -7.97 -4.85 -3.40
C ALA A 73 -7.17 -3.75 -2.70
N ALA A 74 -7.21 -3.76 -1.37
CA ALA A 74 -6.51 -2.83 -0.49
C ALA A 74 -5.46 -3.56 0.37
N VAL A 75 -4.32 -2.91 0.59
CA VAL A 75 -3.24 -3.37 1.49
C VAL A 75 -2.80 -2.19 2.34
N SER A 76 -2.95 -2.27 3.66
CA SER A 76 -2.49 -1.20 4.55
C SER A 76 -1.02 -1.42 4.96
N MET A 77 -0.22 -0.34 4.92
CA MET A 77 1.14 -0.30 5.47
C MET A 77 1.16 -0.67 6.96
N ASP A 78 0.08 -0.39 7.69
CA ASP A 78 0.01 -0.63 9.13
C ASP A 78 0.15 -2.11 9.50
N ALA A 79 -0.17 -3.03 8.58
CA ALA A 79 0.04 -4.47 8.77
C ALA A 79 1.51 -4.85 9.00
N TYR A 80 2.44 -3.96 8.65
CA TYR A 80 3.89 -4.13 8.80
C TYR A 80 4.48 -3.30 9.94
N HIS A 81 3.68 -2.86 10.91
CA HIS A 81 4.23 -2.45 12.20
C HIS A 81 5.05 -3.57 12.82
N LEU A 82 6.03 -3.23 13.65
CA LEU A 82 6.59 -4.16 14.60
C LEU A 82 5.53 -4.51 15.67
N THR A 83 5.55 -5.76 16.13
CA THR A 83 4.67 -6.20 17.22
C THR A 83 4.99 -5.44 18.50
N ASN A 84 4.02 -5.35 19.42
CA ASN A 84 4.23 -4.74 20.73
C ASN A 84 5.41 -5.37 21.48
N ILE A 85 5.54 -6.71 21.42
CA ILE A 85 6.67 -7.43 22.03
C ILE A 85 8.01 -7.03 21.41
N GLN A 86 8.09 -6.93 20.08
CA GLN A 86 9.31 -6.46 19.40
C GLN A 86 9.64 -5.02 19.78
N LEU A 87 8.64 -4.13 19.84
CA LEU A 87 8.83 -2.73 20.21
C LEU A 87 9.26 -2.57 21.67
N GLU A 88 8.73 -3.39 22.58
CA GLU A 88 9.15 -3.43 23.99
C GLU A 88 10.62 -3.87 24.11
N ALA A 89 11.00 -4.94 23.42
CA ALA A 89 12.38 -5.42 23.39
C ALA A 89 13.37 -4.37 22.84
N LEU A 90 12.91 -3.53 21.91
CA LEU A 90 13.71 -2.44 21.33
C LEU A 90 13.60 -1.12 22.11
N GLY A 91 12.81 -1.05 23.18
CA GLY A 91 12.56 0.19 23.93
C GLY A 91 11.75 1.25 23.16
N MET A 92 11.16 0.90 22.01
CA MET A 92 10.46 1.82 21.10
C MET A 92 8.94 1.82 21.27
N ARG A 93 8.38 1.07 22.24
CA ARG A 93 6.92 0.96 22.43
C ARG A 93 6.20 2.30 22.59
N HIS A 94 6.88 3.29 23.17
CA HIS A 94 6.37 4.64 23.43
C HIS A 94 6.30 5.54 22.19
N ILE A 95 7.04 5.23 21.12
CA ILE A 95 7.02 5.93 19.82
C ILE A 95 6.31 5.14 18.73
N LYS A 96 5.48 4.15 19.09
CA LYS A 96 4.74 3.33 18.12
C LYS A 96 3.96 4.22 17.16
N GLY A 97 4.10 3.95 15.85
CA GLY A 97 3.54 4.76 14.77
C GLY A 97 4.53 5.72 14.14
N SER A 98 5.75 5.86 14.69
CA SER A 98 6.85 6.58 14.05
C SER A 98 7.59 5.72 13.00
N PRO A 99 8.34 6.32 12.05
CA PRO A 99 9.04 5.59 10.99
C PRO A 99 9.87 4.36 11.41
N PRO A 100 10.66 4.36 12.51
CA PRO A 100 11.45 3.18 12.89
C PRO A 100 10.63 2.02 13.47
N THR A 101 9.32 2.19 13.66
CA THR A 101 8.45 1.18 14.27
C THR A 101 7.78 0.24 13.26
N TYR A 102 8.23 0.28 12.00
CA TYR A 102 7.75 -0.55 10.90
C TYR A 102 8.85 -1.45 10.36
N ASP A 103 8.47 -2.65 9.96
CA ASP A 103 9.29 -3.52 9.12
C ASP A 103 9.09 -3.17 7.64
N VAL A 104 9.77 -2.09 7.22
CA VAL A 104 9.69 -1.56 5.85
C VAL A 104 10.22 -2.56 4.82
N ASN A 105 11.20 -3.39 5.19
CA ASN A 105 11.78 -4.39 4.28
C ASN A 105 10.76 -5.48 3.93
N SER A 106 10.03 -5.98 4.94
CA SER A 106 8.95 -6.94 4.71
C SER A 106 7.80 -6.33 3.90
N TYR A 107 7.47 -5.06 4.15
CA TYR A 107 6.47 -4.35 3.35
C TYR A 107 6.91 -4.17 1.89
N LEU A 108 8.17 -3.77 1.65
CA LEU A 108 8.76 -3.67 0.32
C LEU A 108 8.79 -5.03 -0.40
N HIS A 109 9.09 -6.12 0.31
CA HIS A 109 9.01 -7.46 -0.23
C HIS A 109 7.59 -7.81 -0.68
N LEU A 110 6.57 -7.45 0.10
CA LEU A 110 5.18 -7.60 -0.31
C LEU A 110 4.88 -6.82 -1.58
N LEU A 111 5.20 -5.53 -1.65
CA LEU A 111 4.89 -4.70 -2.83
C LEU A 111 5.54 -5.25 -4.10
N ARG A 112 6.80 -5.71 -4.00
CA ARG A 112 7.50 -6.37 -5.11
C ARG A 112 6.81 -7.68 -5.49
N ASN A 113 6.48 -8.52 -4.52
CA ASN A 113 5.79 -9.78 -4.76
C ASN A 113 4.41 -9.56 -5.40
N LEU A 114 3.67 -8.53 -4.99
CA LEU A 114 2.38 -8.19 -5.59
C LEU A 114 2.51 -7.80 -7.06
N LYS A 115 3.59 -7.12 -7.47
CA LYS A 115 3.86 -6.81 -8.89
C LYS A 115 4.23 -8.04 -9.71
N THR A 116 4.98 -8.99 -9.15
CA THR A 116 5.56 -10.10 -9.92
C THR A 116 4.75 -11.40 -9.84
N GLN A 117 4.06 -11.68 -8.73
CA GLN A 117 3.27 -12.89 -8.54
C GLN A 117 1.84 -12.69 -9.03
N LEU A 118 1.60 -13.04 -10.30
CA LEU A 118 0.31 -12.87 -10.97
C LEU A 118 -0.56 -14.13 -11.00
N HIS A 119 0.02 -15.30 -10.68
CA HIS A 119 -0.66 -16.59 -10.92
C HIS A 119 -1.01 -17.35 -9.64
N ARG A 120 -0.55 -16.88 -8.48
CA ARG A 120 -0.82 -17.50 -7.18
C ARG A 120 -1.33 -16.47 -6.17
N PRO A 121 -2.14 -16.90 -5.19
CA PRO A 121 -2.55 -16.03 -4.11
C PRO A 121 -1.34 -15.49 -3.34
N VAL A 122 -1.37 -14.20 -2.98
CA VAL A 122 -0.36 -13.56 -2.13
C VAL A 122 -0.97 -13.31 -0.76
N PHE A 123 -0.36 -13.89 0.28
CA PHE A 123 -0.78 -13.73 1.66
C PHE A 123 0.00 -12.62 2.34
N TYR A 124 -0.67 -11.85 3.19
CA TYR A 124 -0.04 -10.75 3.92
C TYR A 124 -0.71 -10.55 5.29
N PRO A 125 0.01 -9.99 6.29
CA PRO A 125 -0.52 -9.79 7.64
C PRO A 125 -1.68 -8.77 7.67
N VAL A 126 -2.41 -8.75 8.77
CA VAL A 126 -3.39 -7.69 9.07
C VAL A 126 -2.95 -6.91 10.30
N TYR A 127 -3.40 -5.66 10.41
CA TYR A 127 -3.29 -4.89 11.65
C TYR A 127 -4.62 -4.90 12.38
N ASP A 128 -4.62 -5.41 13.61
CA ASP A 128 -5.79 -5.36 14.47
C ASP A 128 -5.76 -4.06 15.30
N ARG A 129 -6.76 -3.21 15.05
CA ARG A 129 -6.92 -1.92 15.73
C ARG A 129 -7.38 -2.07 17.18
N ALA A 130 -8.09 -3.14 17.54
CA ALA A 130 -8.58 -3.35 18.90
C ALA A 130 -7.44 -3.67 19.87
N ILE A 131 -6.47 -4.48 19.42
CA ILE A 131 -5.27 -4.81 20.22
C ILE A 131 -4.06 -3.94 19.86
N HIS A 132 -4.22 -3.03 18.89
CA HIS A 132 -3.15 -2.21 18.32
C HIS A 132 -1.90 -3.02 17.99
N ASN A 133 -2.03 -4.09 17.19
CA ASN A 133 -0.92 -4.99 16.88
C ASN A 133 -1.07 -5.66 15.51
N PRO A 134 0.02 -5.88 14.75
CA PRO A 134 -0.02 -6.76 13.58
C PRO A 134 -0.29 -8.21 13.98
N ILE A 135 -1.05 -8.93 13.16
CA ILE A 135 -1.34 -10.35 13.30
C ILE A 135 -0.84 -11.07 12.04
N TRP A 136 0.35 -11.67 12.14
CA TRP A 136 1.00 -12.37 11.02
C TRP A 136 0.32 -13.68 10.62
N ARG A 137 -0.40 -14.31 11.56
CA ARG A 137 -1.09 -15.60 11.33
C ARG A 137 -2.53 -15.43 10.83
N ALA A 138 -3.10 -14.23 10.95
CA ALA A 138 -4.38 -13.87 10.36
C ALA A 138 -4.09 -13.19 9.03
N SER A 139 -3.82 -13.99 8.00
CA SER A 139 -3.40 -13.45 6.71
C SER A 139 -4.62 -13.06 5.88
N GLN A 140 -4.61 -11.85 5.31
CA GLN A 140 -5.45 -11.54 4.16
C GLN A 140 -4.81 -12.11 2.89
N VAL A 141 -5.60 -12.22 1.83
CA VAL A 141 -5.17 -12.82 0.56
C VAL A 141 -5.50 -11.89 -0.60
N ILE A 142 -4.51 -11.68 -1.48
CA ILE A 142 -4.71 -11.05 -2.78
C ILE A 142 -4.77 -12.16 -3.83
N GLN A 143 -5.93 -12.31 -4.47
CA GLN A 143 -6.15 -13.34 -5.48
C GLN A 143 -5.47 -13.00 -6.82
N PRO A 144 -5.16 -14.00 -7.66
CA PRO A 144 -4.67 -13.77 -9.02
C PRO A 144 -5.57 -12.90 -9.90
N THR A 145 -6.88 -12.85 -9.60
CA THR A 145 -7.88 -12.04 -10.32
C THR A 145 -7.70 -10.53 -10.11
N VAL A 146 -7.10 -10.13 -8.98
CA VAL A 146 -6.90 -8.72 -8.64
C VAL A 146 -5.83 -8.10 -9.54
N LYS A 147 -6.23 -7.08 -10.30
CA LYS A 147 -5.32 -6.28 -11.16
C LYS A 147 -4.97 -4.92 -10.56
N ILE A 148 -5.85 -4.31 -9.76
CA ILE A 148 -5.64 -2.99 -9.18
C ILE A 148 -5.45 -3.16 -7.67
N ILE A 149 -4.31 -2.72 -7.16
CA ILE A 149 -4.01 -2.82 -5.73
C ILE A 149 -3.75 -1.43 -5.18
N PHE A 150 -4.56 -1.04 -4.23
CA PHE A 150 -4.33 0.17 -3.45
C PHE A 150 -3.51 -0.15 -2.21
N THR A 151 -2.59 0.73 -1.89
CA THR A 151 -1.91 0.72 -0.60
C THR A 151 -1.90 2.09 0.02
N GLU A 152 -1.96 2.17 1.34
CA GLU A 152 -2.02 3.44 2.06
C GLU A 152 -1.08 3.47 3.26
N GLY A 153 -0.57 4.65 3.57
CA GLY A 153 0.33 4.86 4.69
C GLY A 153 0.81 6.31 4.82
N GLN A 154 1.24 6.68 6.03
CA GLN A 154 1.73 8.04 6.32
C GLN A 154 3.12 8.31 5.74
N PHE A 155 3.97 7.28 5.63
CA PHE A 155 5.39 7.43 5.31
C PHE A 155 5.75 6.96 3.89
N LEU A 156 4.75 6.70 3.03
CA LEU A 156 4.98 6.21 1.66
C LEU A 156 5.78 7.19 0.77
N LEU A 157 5.81 8.48 1.14
CA LEU A 157 6.58 9.52 0.45
C LEU A 157 7.77 10.02 1.27
N LEU A 158 8.15 9.31 2.34
CA LEU A 158 9.26 9.71 3.19
C LEU A 158 10.59 9.49 2.46
N ASP A 159 11.36 10.56 2.27
CA ASP A 159 12.67 10.54 1.61
C ASP A 159 13.79 10.18 2.60
N GLN A 160 13.69 9.00 3.20
CA GLN A 160 14.65 8.49 4.15
C GLN A 160 14.74 6.96 4.04
N SER A 161 15.95 6.41 4.00
CA SER A 161 16.14 4.96 4.08
C SER A 161 15.52 4.36 5.34
N PRO A 162 14.81 3.20 5.26
CA PRO A 162 14.55 2.38 4.06
C PRO A 162 13.27 2.74 3.27
N TRP A 163 12.56 3.81 3.64
CA TRP A 163 11.31 4.24 2.99
C TRP A 163 11.51 4.77 1.56
N ASP A 164 12.69 5.34 1.30
CA ASP A 164 13.10 5.77 -0.02
C ASP A 164 13.23 4.63 -1.06
N ALA A 165 13.15 3.37 -0.64
CA ALA A 165 13.18 2.19 -1.51
C ALA A 165 11.80 1.67 -1.95
N LEU A 166 10.70 2.25 -1.44
CA LEU A 166 9.32 2.00 -1.89
C LEU A 166 9.08 2.58 -3.30
#